data_AF-A0A380EMD0-F1
#
_entry.id   AF-A0A380EMD0-F1
#
_cell.length_a   1.000
_cell.length_b   1.000
_cell.length_c   1.000
_cell.angle_alpha   90.00
_cell.angle_beta   90.00
_cell.angle_gamma   90.00
#
_symmetry.space_group_name_H-M   'P 1'
#
loop_
_entity.id
_entity.type
_entity.pdbx_description
1 polymer ?
#
loop_
_entity_poly.entity_id
_entity_poly.type
_entity_poly.pdbx_seq_one_letter_code
_entity_poly.pdbx_strand_id
1 'polypeptide(L)' 'MSGRPLFERNLKLIKYAYQQTNGEFLIIGTGGVFSTEDAIKMMRHGASLIQIYSSLVIEGQV' A
#
# COMPACT_ATOMS: atom_id res chain seq x y z
N MET A 1 13.47 7.25 -3.48
CA MET A 1 12.61 7.83 -2.41
C MET A 1 11.69 6.72 -1.89
N SER A 2 11.33 6.75 -0.61
CA SER A 2 10.50 5.74 0.07
C SER A 2 9.60 6.39 1.14
N GLY A 3 8.66 5.63 1.71
CA GLY A 3 7.82 6.09 2.83
C GLY A 3 6.64 6.98 2.44
N ARG A 4 6.17 7.80 3.40
CA ARG A 4 4.94 8.62 3.34
C ARG A 4 4.77 9.44 2.05
N PRO A 5 5.82 10.08 1.47
CA PRO A 5 5.66 10.89 0.26
C PRO A 5 5.16 10.13 -0.97
N LEU A 6 5.33 8.80 -1.00
CA LEU A 6 4.90 7.98 -2.13
C LEU A 6 3.51 7.38 -1.98
N PHE A 7 2.87 7.50 -0.82
CA PHE A 7 1.64 6.79 -0.50
C PHE A 7 0.52 7.05 -1.52
N GLU A 8 0.22 8.33 -1.80
CA GLU A 8 -0.84 8.71 -2.75
C GLU A 8 -0.55 8.28 -4.19
N ARG A 9 0.71 8.39 -4.63
CA ARG A 9 1.11 7.90 -5.96
C ARG A 9 0.93 6.39 -6.04
N ASN A 10 1.25 5.68 -4.97
CA ASN A 10 1.19 4.24 -4.92
C ASN A 10 -0.26 3.71 -4.90
N LEU A 11 -1.18 4.39 -4.20
CA LEU A 11 -2.61 4.08 -4.26
C LEU A 11 -3.15 4.11 -5.69
N LYS A 12 -2.71 5.10 -6.50
CA LYS A 12 -3.10 5.20 -7.91
C LYS A 12 -2.58 4.02 -8.74
N LEU A 13 -1.36 3.56 -8.48
CA LEU A 13 -0.77 2.41 -9.16
C LEU A 13 -1.47 1.10 -8.80
N ILE A 14 -1.78 0.90 -7.51
CA ILE A 14 -2.54 -0.26 -7.05
C ILE A 14 -3.92 -0.31 -7.72
N LYS A 15 -4.64 0.82 -7.72
CA LYS A 15 -5.94 0.92 -8.39
C LYS A 15 -5.84 0.65 -9.88
N TYR A 16 -4.83 1.23 -10.54
CA TYR A 16 -4.59 0.98 -11.96
C TYR A 16 -4.33 -0.51 -12.22
N ALA A 17 -3.43 -1.15 -11.46
CA ALA A 17 -3.13 -2.56 -11.59
C ALA A 17 -4.38 -3.43 -11.39
N TYR A 18 -5.14 -3.19 -10.32
CA TYR A 18 -6.39 -3.90 -10.04
C TYR A 18 -7.39 -3.79 -11.20
N GLN A 19 -7.52 -2.60 -11.80
CA GLN A 19 -8.38 -2.39 -12.96
C GLN A 19 -7.87 -3.10 -14.21
N GLN A 20 -6.56 -3.12 -14.46
CA GLN A 20 -5.98 -3.81 -15.61
C GLN A 20 -6.10 -5.33 -15.51
N THR A 21 -6.07 -5.87 -14.29
CA THR A 21 -6.17 -7.30 -14.04
C THR A 21 -7.59 -7.77 -13.75
N ASN A 22 -8.59 -6.87 -13.78
CA ASN A 22 -9.96 -7.13 -13.34
C ASN A 22 -10.05 -7.79 -11.96
N GLY A 23 -9.07 -7.54 -11.09
CA GLY A 23 -8.98 -8.15 -9.76
C GLY A 23 -8.62 -9.65 -9.73
N GLU A 24 -8.23 -10.26 -10.86
CA GLU A 24 -7.86 -11.69 -10.90
C GLU A 24 -6.48 -11.99 -10.30
N PHE A 25 -5.62 -10.97 -10.24
CA PHE A 25 -4.27 -11.09 -9.72
C PHE A 25 -4.21 -10.59 -8.29
N LEU A 26 -3.51 -11.34 -7.44
CA LEU A 26 -3.21 -10.91 -6.08
C LEU A 26 -2.24 -9.72 -6.12
N ILE A 27 -2.63 -8.61 -5.49
CA ILE A 27 -1.82 -7.40 -5.44
C ILE A 27 -1.34 -7.19 -4.01
N ILE A 28 -0.02 -7.13 -3.81
CA ILE A 28 0.59 -6.78 -2.53
C ILE A 28 0.89 -5.28 -2.54
N GLY A 29 0.17 -4.52 -1.71
CA GLY A 29 0.39 -3.09 -1.54
C GLY A 29 1.59 -2.82 -0.63
N THR A 30 2.47 -1.89 -1.01
CA THR A 30 3.67 -1.55 -0.23
C THR A 30 3.99 -0.08 -0.30
N GLY A 31 4.62 0.48 0.73
CA GLY A 31 5.16 1.84 0.72
C GLY A 31 4.22 2.87 1.32
N GLY A 32 4.70 3.56 2.35
CA GLY A 32 4.01 4.69 2.95
C GLY A 32 2.89 4.37 3.93
N VAL A 33 2.80 3.13 4.43
CA VAL A 33 1.79 2.70 5.41
C VAL A 33 2.31 2.94 6.83
N PHE A 34 1.74 3.90 7.55
CA PHE A 34 2.11 4.24 8.94
C PHE A 34 0.94 4.14 9.91
N SER A 35 -0.28 3.89 9.44
CA SER A 35 -1.44 3.66 10.31
C SER A 35 -2.38 2.60 9.74
N THR A 36 -3.32 2.15 10.58
CA THR A 36 -4.41 1.26 10.17
C THR A 36 -5.26 1.87 9.05
N GLU A 37 -5.48 3.18 9.08
CA GLU A 37 -6.23 3.89 8.03
C GLU A 37 -5.49 3.85 6.69
N ASP A 38 -4.17 3.98 6.68
CA ASP A 38 -3.36 3.85 5.47
C ASP A 38 -3.50 2.43 4.90
N ALA A 39 -3.48 1.41 5.77
CA ALA A 39 -3.69 0.03 5.36
C ALA A 39 -5.08 -0.20 4.75
N ILE A 40 -6.13 0.29 5.41
CA ILE A 40 -7.51 0.20 4.91
C ILE A 40 -7.66 0.91 3.56
N LYS A 41 -7.07 2.10 3.41
CA LYS A 41 -7.08 2.81 2.12
C LYS A 41 -6.42 1.98 1.03
N MET A 42 -5.29 1.34 1.30
CA MET A 42 -4.57 0.52 0.34
C MET A 42 -5.39 -0.71 -0.10
N MET A 43 -6.03 -1.40 0.85
CA MET A 43 -6.94 -2.51 0.54
C MET A 43 -8.13 -2.06 -0.31
N ARG A 44 -8.76 -0.92 0.03
CA ARG A 44 -9.87 -0.36 -0.76
C ARG A 44 -9.48 0.04 -2.19
N HIS A 45 -8.19 0.22 -2.47
CA HIS A 45 -7.69 0.50 -3.82
C HIS A 45 -7.36 -0.77 -4.62
N GLY A 46 -7.53 -1.96 -4.03
CA GLY A 46 -7.34 -3.24 -4.72
C GLY A 46 -6.16 -4.08 -4.23
N ALA A 47 -5.47 -3.66 -3.17
CA ALA A 47 -4.47 -4.52 -2.54
C ALA A 47 -5.13 -5.65 -1.75
N SER A 48 -4.65 -6.88 -1.94
CA SER A 48 -5.07 -8.07 -1.19
C SER A 48 -4.27 -8.26 0.09
N LEU A 49 -2.99 -7.86 0.07
CA LEU A 49 -2.06 -7.93 1.20
C LEU A 49 -1.27 -6.63 1.31
N ILE A 50 -0.65 -6.39 2.47
CA ILE A 50 0.15 -5.18 2.73
C ILE A 50 1.53 -5.57 3.25
N GLN A 51 2.56 -4.96 2.66
CA GLN A 51 3.93 -5.06 3.13
C GLN A 51 4.36 -3.75 3.81
N ILE A 52 4.94 -3.90 5.00
CA ILE A 52 5.36 -2.79 5.85
C ILE A 52 6.88 -2.88 6.05
N TYR A 53 7.59 -1.78 5.77
CA TYR A 53 9.05 -1.69 5.95
C TYR A 53 9.46 -0.35 6.56
N SER A 54 9.18 0.77 5.87
CA SER A 54 9.65 2.10 6.33
C SER A 54 9.10 2.49 7.71
N SER A 55 7.85 2.17 8.01
CA SER A 55 7.26 2.42 9.34
C SER A 55 7.87 1.55 10.43
N LEU A 56 8.25 0.29 10.14
CA LEU A 56 9.01 -0.52 11.11
C LEU A 56 10.36 0.10 11.46
N VAL A 57 11.02 0.73 10.49
CA VAL A 57 12.32 1.40 10.70
C VAL A 57 12.15 2.75 11.41
N ILE A 58 11.10 3.51 11.09
CA ILE A 58 10.90 4.89 11.58
C ILE A 58 10.18 4.94 12.92
N GLU A 59 9.15 4.11 13.12
CA GLU A 59 8.34 4.10 14.35
C GLU A 59 8.80 3.03 15.35
N GLY A 60 9.73 2.15 14.96
CA GLY A 60 10.19 1.04 15.77
C GLY A 60 9.27 -0.18 15.67
N GLN A 61 9.66 -1.27 16.33
CA GLN A 61 8.79 -2.43 16.50
C GLN A 61 7.68 -2.06 17.48
N VAL A 62 6.43 -2.29 17.08
CA VAL A 62 5.26 -2.18 17.96
C VAL A 62 5.36 -3.20 19.08
#